data_AF-A0A0W0ZK48-F1
#
_entry.id   AF-A0A0W0ZK48-F1
#
_cell.length_a   1.000
_cell.length_b   1.000
_cell.length_c   1.000
_cell.angle_alpha   90.00
_cell.angle_beta   90.00
_cell.angle_gamma   90.00
#
_symmetry.space_group_name_H-M   'P 1'
#
loop_
_entity.id
_entity.type
_entity.pdbx_description
1 polymer ?
#
loop_
_entity_poly.entity_id
_entity_poly.type
_entity_poly.pdbx_seq_one_letter_code
_entity_poly.pdbx_strand_id
1 'polypeptide(L)'
;MREAKNHKFFIQINTIKVHAQAILNRLRKQNNATHIVPAISLILEGEQCDNSLPSAEIIILNSLLHHPEQYIKNIDPQVKDAIHSEIIEILKDFVGEFNNDSALSMRAPIF
;
A
#
# COMPACT_ATOMS: atom_id res chain seq x y z
N MET A 1 10.34 18.94 24.28
CA MET A 1 10.19 19.33 22.85
C MET A 1 10.53 18.21 21.85
N ARG A 2 11.56 17.37 22.06
CA ARG A 2 11.85 16.21 21.18
C ARG A 2 10.72 15.17 21.16
N GLU A 3 10.13 14.87 22.31
CA GLU A 3 9.05 13.89 22.45
C GLU A 3 7.81 14.26 21.63
N ALA A 4 7.41 15.54 21.62
CA ALA A 4 6.28 16.01 20.81
C ALA A 4 6.53 15.87 19.30
N LYS A 5 7.78 16.05 18.84
CA LYS A 5 8.14 15.84 17.43
C LYS A 5 8.09 14.35 17.06
N ASN A 6 8.67 13.49 17.90
CA ASN A 6 8.65 12.04 17.68
C ASN A 6 7.21 11.49 17.69
N HIS A 7 6.37 11.99 18.60
CA HIS A 7 4.96 11.63 18.65
C HIS A 7 4.19 12.08 17.40
N LYS A 8 4.44 13.31 16.91
CA LYS A 8 3.87 13.79 15.65
C LYS A 8 4.27 12.92 14.46
N PHE A 9 5.54 12.55 14.36
CA PHE A 9 6.04 11.68 13.29
C PHE A 9 5.38 10.31 13.32
N PHE A 10 5.27 9.71 14.52
CA PHE A 10 4.59 8.43 14.71
C PHE A 10 3.12 8.48 14.26
N ILE A 11 2.38 9.54 14.61
CA ILE A 11 0.98 9.72 14.17
C ILE A 11 0.90 9.83 12.65
N GLN A 12 1.78 10.63 12.03
CA GLN A 12 1.78 10.84 10.59
C GLN A 12 2.03 9.53 9.81
N ILE A 13 3.05 8.77 10.21
CA ILE A 13 3.38 7.47 9.60
C ILE A 13 2.19 6.52 9.76
N ASN A 14 1.67 6.35 10.97
CA ASN A 14 0.58 5.41 11.22
C ASN A 14 -0.71 5.79 10.51
N THR A 15 -1.00 7.08 10.35
CA THR A 15 -2.17 7.53 9.61
C THR A 15 -2.13 7.01 8.17
N ILE A 16 -0.99 7.17 7.49
CA ILE A 16 -0.82 6.69 6.12
C ILE A 16 -0.87 5.15 6.06
N LYS A 17 -0.20 4.46 6.99
CA LYS A 17 -0.24 2.99 7.09
C LYS A 17 -1.66 2.45 7.22
N VAL A 18 -2.45 3.00 8.15
CA VAL A 18 -3.83 2.56 8.38
C VAL A 18 -4.69 2.76 7.13
N HIS A 19 -4.50 3.88 6.42
CA HIS A 19 -5.23 4.13 5.17
C HIS A 19 -4.83 3.15 4.06
N ALA A 20 -3.54 2.90 3.86
CA ALA A 20 -3.09 1.92 2.88
C ALA A 20 -3.61 0.51 3.19
N GLN A 21 -3.52 0.07 4.44
CA GLN A 21 -4.05 -1.23 4.85
C GLN A 21 -5.57 -1.34 4.64
N ALA A 22 -6.31 -0.27 4.94
CA ALA A 22 -7.75 -0.24 4.73
C ALA A 22 -8.11 -0.38 3.24
N ILE A 23 -7.35 0.25 2.34
CA ILE A 23 -7.54 0.14 0.89
C ILE A 23 -7.20 -1.28 0.43
N LEU A 24 -6.07 -1.84 0.85
CA LEU A 24 -5.67 -3.21 0.51
C LEU A 24 -6.70 -4.25 0.98
N ASN A 25 -7.27 -4.07 2.17
CA ASN A 25 -8.35 -4.92 2.66
C ASN A 25 -9.61 -4.83 1.79
N ARG A 26 -9.93 -3.66 1.24
CA ARG A 26 -11.06 -3.50 0.30
C ARG A 26 -10.76 -4.18 -1.04
N LEU A 27 -9.55 -3.99 -1.58
CA LEU A 27 -9.09 -4.65 -2.79
C LEU A 27 -9.13 -6.19 -2.62
N ARG A 28 -8.69 -6.71 -1.48
CA ARG A 28 -8.78 -8.16 -1.17
C ARG A 28 -10.22 -8.67 -1.22
N LYS A 29 -11.19 -7.91 -0.72
CA LYS A 29 -12.62 -8.28 -0.76
C LYS A 29 -13.22 -8.25 -2.16
N GLN A 30 -12.66 -7.47 -3.09
CA GLN A 30 -13.08 -7.48 -4.50
C GLN A 30 -12.69 -8.79 -5.21
N ASN A 31 -11.82 -9.60 -4.60
CA ASN A 31 -11.38 -10.92 -5.07
C ASN A 31 -10.91 -10.96 -6.53
N ASN A 32 -10.36 -9.84 -7.02
CA ASN A 32 -9.93 -9.68 -8.40
C ASN A 32 -8.40 -9.71 -8.51
N ALA A 33 -7.81 -10.83 -8.04
CA ALA A 33 -6.38 -11.06 -7.95
C ALA A 33 -5.63 -10.71 -9.25
N THR A 34 -6.22 -11.11 -10.37
CA THR A 34 -5.67 -11.04 -11.73
C THR A 34 -5.37 -9.61 -12.17
N HIS A 35 -6.06 -8.62 -11.61
CA HIS A 35 -5.85 -7.21 -11.92
C HIS A 35 -5.17 -6.44 -10.78
N ILE A 36 -5.40 -6.84 -9.52
CA ILE A 36 -4.89 -6.12 -8.35
C ILE A 36 -3.39 -6.36 -8.15
N VAL A 37 -2.93 -7.61 -8.22
CA VAL A 37 -1.52 -7.94 -7.97
C VAL A 37 -0.59 -7.27 -8.99
N PRO A 38 -0.83 -7.38 -10.32
CA PRO A 38 0.00 -6.70 -11.30
C PRO A 38 0.02 -5.18 -11.13
N ALA A 39 -1.13 -4.58 -10.78
CA ALA A 39 -1.21 -3.14 -10.58
C ALA A 39 -0.40 -2.66 -9.36
N ILE A 40 -0.39 -3.43 -8.26
CA ILE A 40 0.45 -3.13 -7.10
C ILE A 40 1.95 -3.35 -7.41
N SER A 41 2.28 -4.39 -8.18
CA SER A 41 3.66 -4.62 -8.64
C SER A 41 4.21 -3.44 -9.46
N LEU A 42 3.41 -2.89 -10.37
CA LEU A 42 3.81 -1.71 -11.17
C LEU A 42 4.09 -0.47 -10.28
N ILE A 43 3.28 -0.26 -9.24
CA ILE A 43 3.53 0.81 -8.24
C ILE A 43 4.88 0.58 -7.53
N LEU A 44 5.17 -0.66 -7.14
CA LEU A 44 6.43 -1.00 -6.46
C LEU A 44 7.66 -0.80 -7.34
N GLU A 45 7.52 -0.98 -8.65
CA GLU A 45 8.59 -0.78 -9.64
C GLU A 45 8.81 0.71 -9.98
N GLY A 46 7.93 1.60 -9.50
CA GLY A 46 8.02 3.04 -9.76
C GLY A 46 7.66 3.41 -11.20
N GLU A 47 7.02 2.50 -11.94
CA GLU A 47 6.55 2.79 -13.29
C GLU A 47 5.35 3.73 -13.24
N GLN A 48 5.34 4.73 -14.13
CA GLN A 48 4.18 5.59 -14.31
C GLN A 48 3.01 4.74 -14.77
N CYS A 49 2.09 4.47 -13.85
CA CYS A 49 0.85 3.80 -14.15
C CYS A 49 -0.06 4.78 -14.91
N ASP A 50 0.19 4.96 -16.20
CA ASP A 50 -0.62 5.79 -17.10
C ASP A 50 -2.05 5.25 -17.15
N ASN A 51 -3.01 6.01 -16.58
CA ASN A 51 -4.48 6.00 -16.74
C ASN A 51 -5.22 4.64 -16.85
N SER A 52 -4.53 3.52 -16.62
CA SER A 52 -4.97 2.15 -16.79
C SER A 52 -5.06 1.42 -15.46
N LEU A 53 -4.79 2.13 -14.35
CA LEU A 53 -5.02 1.59 -13.02
C LEU A 53 -6.49 1.18 -12.90
N PRO A 54 -6.75 -0.10 -12.59
CA PRO A 54 -8.08 -0.68 -12.73
C PRO A 54 -9.10 -0.11 -11.73
N SER A 55 -8.65 0.63 -10.71
CA SER A 55 -9.53 1.17 -9.68
C SER A 55 -9.01 2.43 -8.99
N ALA A 56 -9.94 3.23 -8.47
CA ALA A 56 -9.65 4.43 -7.70
C ALA A 56 -8.81 4.12 -6.45
N GLU A 57 -8.99 2.93 -5.87
CA GLU A 57 -8.20 2.43 -4.75
C GLU A 57 -6.70 2.35 -5.08
N ILE A 58 -6.33 1.87 -6.27
CA ILE A 58 -4.93 1.75 -6.68
C ILE A 58 -4.31 3.14 -6.94
N ILE A 59 -5.09 4.07 -7.49
CA ILE A 59 -4.67 5.47 -7.68
C ILE A 59 -4.37 6.11 -6.32
N ILE A 60 -5.23 5.89 -5.33
CA ILE A 60 -5.02 6.43 -3.98
C ILE A 60 -3.80 5.78 -3.33
N LEU A 61 -3.58 4.46 -3.48
CA LEU A 61 -2.37 3.79 -2.98
C LEU A 61 -1.09 4.38 -3.58
N ASN A 62 -1.07 4.60 -4.89
CA ASN A 62 0.05 5.23 -5.58
C ASN A 62 0.32 6.64 -5.04
N SER A 63 -0.74 7.42 -4.83
CA SER A 63 -0.65 8.76 -4.23
C SER A 63 -0.16 8.73 -2.77
N LEU A 64 -0.59 7.78 -1.94
CA LEU A 64 -0.10 7.64 -0.56
C LEU A 64 1.40 7.32 -0.52
N LEU A 65 1.90 6.55 -1.48
CA LEU A 65 3.31 6.16 -1.57
C LEU A 65 4.21 7.32 -2.04
N HIS A 66 3.85 7.97 -3.14
CA HIS A 66 4.73 8.96 -3.79
C HIS A 66 4.42 10.41 -3.39
N HIS A 67 3.17 10.69 -3.00
CA HIS A 67 2.66 12.02 -2.69
C HIS A 67 1.97 12.15 -1.32
N PRO A 68 2.59 11.68 -0.21
CA PRO A 68 1.99 11.80 1.12
C PRO A 68 1.72 13.26 1.55
N GLU A 69 2.40 14.23 0.92
CA GLU A 69 2.16 15.67 1.10
C GLU A 69 0.74 16.12 0.72
N GLN A 70 0.03 15.35 -0.11
CA GLN A 70 -1.37 15.63 -0.46
C GLN A 70 -2.32 15.43 0.74
N TYR A 71 -1.93 14.58 1.69
CA TYR A 71 -2.74 14.24 2.87
C TYR A 71 -2.20 14.89 4.15
N ILE A 72 -0.89 15.10 4.22
CA ILE A 72 -0.22 15.67 5.39
C ILE A 72 0.57 16.90 4.95
N LYS A 73 0.01 18.08 5.20
CA LYS A 73 0.67 19.35 4.88
C LYS A 73 1.94 19.54 5.70
N ASN A 74 2.97 20.11 5.07
CA ASN A 74 4.28 20.38 5.68
C ASN A 74 4.89 19.13 6.33
N ILE A 75 4.78 17.99 5.63
CA ILE A 75 5.42 16.75 6.05
C ILE A 75 6.95 16.91 6.02
N ASP A 76 7.60 16.40 7.05
CA ASP A 76 9.06 16.40 7.11
C ASP A 76 9.61 15.37 6.11
N PRO A 77 10.69 15.68 5.37
CA PRO A 77 11.32 14.72 4.45
C PRO A 77 11.64 13.37 5.10
N GLN A 78 12.09 13.35 6.37
CA GLN A 78 12.38 12.11 7.09
C GLN A 78 11.13 11.25 7.29
N VAL A 79 9.99 11.90 7.52
CA VAL A 79 8.69 11.22 7.67
C VAL A 79 8.21 10.71 6.31
N LYS A 80 8.46 11.45 5.22
CA LYS A 80 8.14 11.02 3.86
C LYS A 80 8.92 9.74 3.49
N ASP A 81 10.21 9.69 3.78
CA ASP A 81 11.05 8.51 3.53
C ASP A 81 10.62 7.29 4.38
N ALA A 82 10.25 7.53 5.63
CA ALA A 82 9.72 6.50 6.52
C ALA A 82 8.38 5.96 6.01
N ILE A 83 7.44 6.84 5.62
CA ILE A 83 6.18 6.45 4.99
C ILE A 83 6.43 5.63 3.72
N HIS A 84 7.34 6.09 2.86
CA HIS A 84 7.64 5.39 1.61
C HIS A 84 8.12 3.96 1.87
N SER A 85 9.05 3.79 2.82
CA SER A 85 9.58 2.48 3.20
C SER A 85 8.50 1.56 3.78
N GLU A 86 7.69 2.08 4.71
CA GLU A 86 6.61 1.35 5.37
C GLU A 86 5.51 0.92 4.38
N ILE A 87 5.14 1.79 3.44
CA ILE A 87 4.10 1.48 2.46
C ILE A 87 4.61 0.46 1.44
N ILE A 88 5.89 0.53 1.03
CA ILE A 88 6.49 -0.52 0.21
C ILE A 88 6.44 -1.88 0.90
N GLU A 89 6.76 -1.94 2.18
CA GLU A 89 6.75 -3.19 2.95
C GLU A 89 5.33 -3.79 2.99
N ILE A 90 4.33 -2.97 3.34
CA ILE A 90 2.92 -3.37 3.36
C ILE A 90 2.44 -3.88 1.98
N LEU A 91 2.83 -3.22 0.90
CA LEU A 91 2.47 -3.62 -0.46
C LEU A 91 3.12 -4.94 -0.87
N LYS A 92 4.40 -5.13 -0.51
CA LYS A 92 5.13 -6.39 -0.75
C LYS A 92 4.51 -7.55 0.02
N ASP A 93 4.21 -7.33 1.30
CA ASP A 93 3.54 -8.32 2.15
C ASP A 93 2.18 -8.69 1.57
N PHE A 94 1.41 -7.69 1.13
CA PHE A 94 0.11 -7.93 0.50
C PHE A 94 0.22 -8.81 -0.75
N VAL A 95 1.14 -8.51 -1.66
CA VAL A 95 1.36 -9.31 -2.88
C VAL A 95 1.83 -10.72 -2.53
N GLY A 96 2.74 -10.85 -1.56
CA GLY A 96 3.22 -12.14 -1.07
C GLY A 96 2.11 -13.01 -0.48
N GLU A 97 1.29 -12.43 0.40
CA GLU A 97 0.11 -13.10 0.97
C GLU A 97 -0.88 -13.52 -0.12
N PHE A 98 -1.18 -12.63 -1.08
CA PHE A 98 -2.15 -12.92 -2.14
C PHE A 98 -1.72 -14.09 -3.04
N ASN A 99 -0.43 -14.17 -3.36
CA ASN A 99 0.15 -15.25 -4.15
C ASN A 99 0.16 -16.58 -3.38
N ASN A 100 0.43 -16.55 -2.07
CA ASN A 100 0.39 -17.72 -1.20
C ASN A 100 -1.04 -18.22 -0.96
N ASP A 101 -2.01 -17.32 -0.76
CA ASP A 101 -3.43 -17.67 -0.60
C ASP A 101 -4.00 -18.27 -1.89
N SER A 102 -3.62 -17.74 -3.07
CA SER A 102 -3.99 -18.33 -4.36
C SER A 102 -3.40 -19.73 -4.56
N ALA A 103 -2.16 -19.96 -4.08
CA ALA A 103 -1.52 -21.27 -4.14
C ALA A 103 -2.18 -22.31 -3.20
N LEU A 104 -2.68 -21.86 -2.05
CA LEU A 104 -3.42 -22.72 -1.11
C LEU A 104 -4.83 -23.07 -1.61
N SER A 105 -5.48 -22.20 -2.40
CA SER A 105 -6.78 -22.50 -3.01
C SER A 105 -6.71 -23.57 -4.12
N MET A 106 -5.55 -23.84 -4.72
CA MET A 106 -5.37 -24.96 -5.67
C MET A 106 -5.12 -26.31 -4.99
N ARG A 107 -4.95 -26.34 -3.66
CA ARG A 107 -4.84 -27.58 -2.87
C ARG A 107 -6.19 -27.92 -2.21
N ALA A 108 -7.22 -28.15 -3.00
CA ALA A 108 -8.42 -28.87 -2.54
C ALA A 108 -8.21 -30.38 -2.74
N PRO A 109 -8.78 -31.23 -1.87
CA PRO A 109 -8.22 -32.55 -1.54
C PRO A 109 -8.43 -33.55 -2.67
N ILE A 110 -7.38 -34.34 -2.92
CA ILE A 110 -7.49 -35.61 -3.63
C ILE A 110 -8.27 -36.54 -2.68
N PHE A 111 -9.54 -36.79 -3.00
CA PHE A 111 -10.32 -37.90 -2.43
C PHE A 111 -9.85 -39.23 -3.03
#